data_AF-A0AAU5RD31-F1
#
_entry.id   AF-A0AAU5RD31-F1
#
_cell.length_a   1.000
_cell.length_b   1.000
_cell.length_c   1.000
_cell.angle_alpha   90.00
_cell.angle_beta   90.00
_cell.angle_gamma   90.00
#
_symmetry.space_group_name_H-M   'P 1'
#
loop_
_entity.id
_entity.type
_entity.pdbx_description
1 polymer ?
#
loop_
_entity_poly.entity_id
_entity_poly.type
_entity_poly.pdbx_seq_one_letter_code
_entity_poly.pdbx_strand_id
1 'polypeptide(L)'
;MQHAGGAPLPPPPRPGQPPATVWSSAGHHPQGPHGRPGPAPATPPGFGGGPVPPPGGPSTHLPAHPAPPHHTPAPAGPPAPPAPPAPPVPTGPPAPAGPPAGSGPQPPPAPPAGRPPRPDTTGHMTLPPGGPVGIPHVPPAAGAPDVTATTLAVLLIGPAGAGKTSVAKYWADRRRVPTAHISLDDVREWVRSGFADPQSGWNDNSEAQYRLARRTCGFAARNFLANGISCILDDAVFPDRPVVGLGGWKRHVGPGLLPVVLLPGLEIVLERNAERSGNRRLTDEEVARIHGRMAGWYGSGLPIIDNSHLDIPSTARLLDDVLARAIASPPTW
;
A
#
# COMPACT_ATOMS: atom_id res chain seq x y z
N MET A 1 -19.49 -32.85 -26.92
CA MET A 1 -18.57 -33.57 -26.00
C MET A 1 -17.72 -32.52 -25.31
N GLN A 2 -18.11 -32.13 -24.10
CA GLN A 2 -17.49 -32.50 -22.81
C GLN A 2 -16.64 -31.33 -22.27
N HIS A 3 -17.26 -30.55 -21.39
CA HIS A 3 -16.59 -29.73 -20.39
C HIS A 3 -16.08 -30.63 -19.26
N ALA A 4 -14.83 -30.48 -18.86
CA ALA A 4 -14.26 -31.05 -17.64
C ALA A 4 -13.20 -30.06 -17.12
N GLY A 5 -13.03 -29.76 -15.85
CA GLY A 5 -13.69 -30.17 -14.61
C GLY A 5 -12.94 -29.44 -13.51
N GLY A 6 -13.62 -28.51 -12.81
CA GLY A 6 -13.03 -27.79 -11.69
C GLY A 6 -12.92 -28.72 -10.47
N ALA A 7 -11.75 -28.74 -9.83
CA ALA A 7 -11.55 -29.43 -8.56
C ALA A 7 -12.43 -28.79 -7.46
N PRO A 8 -13.03 -29.57 -6.54
CA PRO A 8 -13.85 -29.02 -5.48
C PRO A 8 -13.00 -28.29 -4.44
N LEU A 9 -13.51 -27.15 -3.96
CA LEU A 9 -12.90 -26.37 -2.88
C LEU A 9 -12.96 -27.13 -1.54
N PRO A 10 -11.93 -27.02 -0.68
CA PRO A 10 -11.96 -27.62 0.65
C PRO A 10 -13.00 -26.94 1.56
N PRO A 11 -13.59 -27.68 2.52
CA PRO A 11 -14.58 -27.13 3.43
C PRO A 11 -13.98 -26.10 4.40
N PRO A 12 -14.78 -25.13 4.88
CA PRO A 12 -14.29 -24.12 5.81
C PRO A 12 -13.95 -24.73 7.19
N PRO A 13 -12.95 -24.17 7.90
CA PRO A 13 -12.56 -24.64 9.23
C PRO A 13 -13.68 -24.39 10.26
N ARG A 14 -13.89 -25.38 11.13
CA ARG A 14 -14.84 -25.27 12.26
C ARG A 14 -14.26 -24.37 13.36
N PRO A 15 -15.08 -23.54 14.03
CA PRO A 15 -14.61 -22.75 15.16
C PRO A 15 -14.24 -23.67 16.34
N GLY A 16 -13.03 -23.53 16.88
CA GLY A 16 -12.64 -24.14 18.16
C GLY A 16 -11.44 -25.09 18.17
N GLN A 17 -10.61 -25.16 17.12
CA GLN A 17 -9.41 -26.01 17.11
C GLN A 17 -8.13 -25.17 16.92
N PRO A 18 -7.14 -25.25 17.82
CA PRO A 18 -5.87 -24.54 17.67
C PRO A 18 -5.03 -25.18 16.56
N PRO A 19 -4.23 -24.40 15.78
CA PRO A 19 -3.41 -24.95 14.73
C PRO A 19 -2.29 -25.83 15.32
N ALA A 20 -2.25 -27.09 14.92
CA ALA A 20 -1.15 -28.00 15.21
C ALA A 20 0.09 -27.56 14.42
N THR A 21 1.09 -27.10 15.15
CA THR A 21 2.47 -26.94 14.67
C THR A 21 3.07 -28.32 14.44
N VAL A 22 3.37 -28.67 13.18
CA VAL A 22 4.28 -29.78 12.86
C VAL A 22 5.30 -29.29 11.86
N TRP A 23 6.46 -28.93 12.38
CA TRP A 23 7.72 -28.86 11.63
C TRP A 23 8.25 -30.29 11.54
N SER A 24 8.61 -30.75 10.35
CA SER A 24 9.37 -31.99 10.19
C SER A 24 10.51 -31.77 9.20
N SER A 25 11.72 -31.93 9.72
CA SER A 25 12.99 -31.90 9.01
C SER A 25 13.38 -33.33 8.63
N ALA A 26 13.44 -33.62 7.33
CA ALA A 26 14.18 -34.71 6.68
C ALA A 26 14.15 -34.38 5.18
N GLY A 27 15.24 -34.17 4.43
CA GLY A 27 16.52 -34.84 4.42
C GLY A 27 16.51 -35.84 3.26
N HIS A 28 16.86 -35.44 2.03
CA HIS A 28 17.17 -36.33 0.90
C HIS A 28 18.28 -35.72 0.02
N HIS A 29 19.44 -36.39 0.02
CA HIS A 29 20.54 -36.25 -0.94
C HIS A 29 20.22 -36.97 -2.26
N PRO A 30 20.93 -36.62 -3.35
CA PRO A 30 21.59 -37.67 -4.15
C PRO A 30 23.10 -37.42 -4.36
N GLN A 31 23.87 -38.53 -4.36
CA GLN A 31 25.31 -38.65 -4.65
C GLN A 31 25.57 -38.55 -6.18
N GLY A 32 26.57 -37.81 -6.68
CA GLY A 32 27.98 -38.20 -6.96
C GLY A 32 28.22 -38.39 -8.50
N PRO A 33 29.45 -38.44 -9.09
CA PRO A 33 30.81 -38.54 -8.51
C PRO A 33 31.97 -37.74 -9.22
N HIS A 34 33.22 -38.04 -8.80
CA HIS A 34 34.58 -37.66 -9.33
C HIS A 34 35.24 -36.39 -8.71
N GLY A 35 36.47 -36.35 -8.18
CA GLY A 35 37.53 -37.32 -7.89
C GLY A 35 38.82 -36.63 -7.38
N ARG A 36 39.63 -37.39 -6.62
CA ARG A 36 41.07 -37.25 -6.24
C ARG A 36 41.51 -36.43 -5.00
N PRO A 37 42.55 -36.91 -4.25
CA PRO A 37 42.95 -36.39 -2.93
C PRO A 37 44.29 -35.61 -2.93
N GLY A 38 44.51 -34.79 -1.89
CA GLY A 38 45.79 -34.11 -1.63
C GLY A 38 46.00 -33.80 -0.12
N PRO A 39 47.25 -33.62 0.35
CA PRO A 39 47.69 -34.10 1.67
C PRO A 39 47.74 -33.03 2.78
N ALA A 40 47.83 -33.50 4.02
CA ALA A 40 48.01 -32.74 5.26
C ALA A 40 49.46 -32.20 5.44
N PRO A 41 49.63 -31.16 6.29
CA PRO A 41 50.81 -31.01 7.15
C PRO A 41 50.40 -30.82 8.62
N ALA A 42 50.90 -31.62 9.56
CA ALA A 42 52.23 -31.57 10.22
C ALA A 42 52.33 -30.53 11.36
N THR A 43 52.38 -31.05 12.58
CA THR A 43 52.70 -30.42 13.88
C THR A 43 54.19 -30.11 14.06
N PRO A 44 54.57 -29.13 14.90
CA PRO A 44 55.88 -29.06 15.54
C PRO A 44 55.86 -29.32 17.08
N PRO A 45 57.03 -29.55 17.71
CA PRO A 45 57.18 -30.35 18.94
C PRO A 45 57.37 -29.54 20.23
N GLY A 46 57.16 -30.19 21.38
CA GLY A 46 57.27 -29.62 22.72
C GLY A 46 58.65 -29.70 23.37
N PHE A 47 58.72 -29.36 24.67
CA PHE A 47 59.51 -30.00 25.76
C PHE A 47 59.43 -29.16 27.06
N GLY A 48 59.34 -29.85 28.22
CA GLY A 48 59.63 -29.30 29.55
C GLY A 48 58.67 -29.76 30.65
N GLY A 49 59.03 -30.80 31.40
CA GLY A 49 58.16 -31.46 32.39
C GLY A 49 58.52 -31.25 33.87
N GLY A 50 57.59 -31.72 34.71
CA GLY A 50 57.76 -32.12 36.12
C GLY A 50 57.08 -31.21 37.16
N PRO A 51 56.72 -31.71 38.38
CA PRO A 51 56.08 -32.98 38.73
C PRO A 51 54.77 -32.80 39.56
N VAL A 52 53.98 -33.88 39.68
CA VAL A 52 52.67 -33.97 40.37
C VAL A 52 52.80 -34.62 41.76
N PRO A 53 51.99 -34.22 42.77
CA PRO A 53 51.57 -35.08 43.88
C PRO A 53 50.00 -35.20 44.00
N PRO A 54 49.47 -36.13 44.85
CA PRO A 54 48.35 -37.02 44.53
C PRO A 54 46.93 -36.53 44.97
N PRO A 55 45.85 -37.25 44.60
CA PRO A 55 44.47 -36.75 44.73
C PRO A 55 43.85 -37.05 46.12
N GLY A 56 43.28 -36.02 46.74
CA GLY A 56 42.38 -36.12 47.90
C GLY A 56 40.92 -36.14 47.46
N GLY A 57 40.11 -37.01 48.08
CA GLY A 57 38.75 -37.39 47.67
C GLY A 57 37.65 -36.32 47.81
N PRO A 58 36.42 -36.66 47.37
CA PRO A 58 35.33 -35.70 47.25
C PRO A 58 34.57 -35.52 48.56
N SER A 59 34.56 -34.30 49.11
CA SER A 59 33.61 -33.88 50.14
C SER A 59 32.31 -33.42 49.50
N THR A 60 31.24 -34.12 49.83
CA THR A 60 29.84 -33.79 49.53
C THR A 60 29.40 -32.54 50.30
N HIS A 61 29.08 -31.46 49.59
CA HIS A 61 28.29 -30.35 50.13
C HIS A 61 26.99 -30.19 49.35
N LEU A 62 25.88 -30.51 50.01
CA LEU A 62 24.52 -30.22 49.60
C LEU A 62 24.25 -28.70 49.67
N PRO A 63 23.58 -28.08 48.68
CA PRO A 63 23.08 -26.72 48.82
C PRO A 63 21.79 -26.68 49.65
N ALA A 64 21.79 -25.86 50.70
CA ALA A 64 20.62 -25.59 51.52
C ALA A 64 19.58 -24.73 50.75
N HIS A 65 18.32 -25.16 50.78
CA HIS A 65 17.18 -24.41 50.23
C HIS A 65 16.81 -23.21 51.12
N PRO A 66 16.38 -22.08 50.55
CA PRO A 66 15.93 -20.92 51.32
C PRO A 66 14.50 -21.11 51.86
N ALA A 67 14.26 -20.57 53.06
CA ALA A 67 12.97 -20.55 53.75
C ALA A 67 11.94 -19.63 53.05
N PRO A 68 10.62 -19.90 53.18
CA PRO A 68 9.57 -19.09 52.58
C PRO A 68 9.33 -17.77 53.36
N PRO A 69 8.90 -16.68 52.70
CA PRO A 69 8.64 -15.42 53.37
C PRO A 69 7.30 -15.41 54.13
N HIS A 70 7.30 -14.76 55.29
CA HIS A 70 6.12 -14.52 56.11
C HIS A 70 5.14 -13.53 55.43
N HIS A 71 3.86 -13.91 55.36
CA HIS A 71 2.78 -13.05 54.89
C HIS A 71 2.36 -12.04 55.96
N THR A 72 2.47 -10.75 55.66
CA THR A 72 1.81 -9.67 56.40
C THR A 72 0.49 -9.29 55.69
N PRO A 73 -0.63 -9.08 56.39
CA PRO A 73 -1.86 -8.59 55.77
C PRO A 73 -1.76 -7.09 55.46
N ALA A 74 -2.08 -6.70 54.22
CA ALA A 74 -2.19 -5.30 53.81
C ALA A 74 -3.47 -4.64 54.37
N PRO A 75 -3.47 -3.32 54.65
CA PRO A 75 -4.65 -2.60 55.10
C PRO A 75 -5.64 -2.38 53.94
N ALA A 76 -6.94 -2.48 54.25
CA ALA A 76 -8.04 -2.30 53.31
C ALA A 76 -8.07 -0.88 52.72
N GLY A 77 -8.13 -0.78 51.40
CA GLY A 77 -8.33 0.49 50.68
C GLY A 77 -9.79 1.00 50.80
N PRO A 78 -10.02 2.30 50.51
CA PRO A 78 -11.34 2.91 50.60
C PRO A 78 -12.31 2.39 49.52
N PRO A 79 -13.64 2.42 49.76
CA PRO A 79 -14.64 1.90 48.84
C PRO A 79 -14.74 2.73 47.55
N ALA A 80 -14.96 2.04 46.42
CA ALA A 80 -15.13 2.65 45.10
C ALA A 80 -16.43 3.48 45.00
N PRO A 81 -16.45 4.57 44.19
CA PRO A 81 -17.65 5.37 43.96
C PRO A 81 -18.71 4.63 43.12
N PRO A 82 -20.01 4.96 43.29
CA PRO A 82 -21.10 4.33 42.55
C PRO A 82 -21.07 4.66 41.05
N ALA A 83 -21.47 3.68 40.23
CA ALA A 83 -21.53 3.80 38.78
C ALA A 83 -22.60 4.82 38.31
N PRO A 84 -22.36 5.55 37.21
CA PRO A 84 -23.33 6.50 36.66
C PRO A 84 -24.55 5.79 36.04
N PRO A 85 -25.73 6.44 36.00
CA PRO A 85 -26.95 5.86 35.44
C PRO A 85 -26.84 5.71 33.91
N ALA A 86 -27.48 4.66 33.39
CA ALA A 86 -27.52 4.35 31.96
C ALA A 86 -28.32 5.40 31.16
N PRO A 87 -27.92 5.69 29.89
CA PRO A 87 -28.65 6.63 29.04
C PRO A 87 -30.00 6.06 28.57
N PRO A 88 -31.02 6.91 28.30
CA PRO A 88 -32.32 6.47 27.83
C PRO A 88 -32.26 5.95 26.39
N VAL A 89 -33.07 4.93 26.12
CA VAL A 89 -33.20 4.26 24.82
C VAL A 89 -33.96 5.16 23.83
N PRO A 90 -33.51 5.36 22.57
CA PRO A 90 -34.24 6.17 21.61
C PRO A 90 -35.49 5.43 21.10
N THR A 91 -36.66 6.07 21.19
CA THR A 91 -37.90 5.62 20.55
C THR A 91 -37.79 5.81 19.03
N GLY A 92 -38.04 4.75 18.25
CA GLY A 92 -38.00 4.76 16.78
C GLY A 92 -39.10 5.63 16.13
N PRO A 93 -38.97 5.93 14.82
CA PRO A 93 -39.89 6.81 14.10
C PRO A 93 -41.22 6.11 13.77
N PRO A 94 -42.34 6.86 13.59
CA PRO A 94 -43.63 6.27 13.25
C PRO A 94 -43.71 5.83 11.78
N ALA A 95 -44.51 4.80 11.52
CA ALA A 95 -44.72 4.19 10.20
C ALA A 95 -45.56 5.07 9.25
N PRO A 96 -45.38 4.95 7.91
CA PRO A 96 -46.12 5.74 6.93
C PRO A 96 -47.54 5.22 6.68
N ALA A 97 -48.48 6.16 6.45
CA ALA A 97 -49.88 5.90 6.15
C ALA A 97 -50.11 5.39 4.72
N GLY A 98 -51.05 4.45 4.57
CA GLY A 98 -51.42 3.83 3.28
C GLY A 98 -52.27 4.71 2.36
N PRO A 99 -52.52 4.28 1.10
CA PRO A 99 -53.19 5.09 0.08
C PRO A 99 -54.72 4.96 0.14
N PRO A 100 -55.50 5.96 -0.27
CA PRO A 100 -56.94 5.83 -0.39
C PRO A 100 -57.36 5.22 -1.74
N ALA A 101 -58.46 4.46 -1.69
CA ALA A 101 -59.07 3.75 -2.80
C ALA A 101 -60.13 4.59 -3.55
N GLY A 102 -60.09 4.48 -4.88
CA GLY A 102 -61.19 4.37 -5.86
C GLY A 102 -62.48 5.20 -5.76
N SER A 103 -62.79 5.90 -6.87
CA SER A 103 -64.17 6.14 -7.33
C SER A 103 -64.26 5.94 -8.85
N GLY A 104 -65.25 5.16 -9.29
CA GLY A 104 -65.43 4.66 -10.65
C GLY A 104 -66.09 5.61 -11.67
N PRO A 105 -66.79 5.10 -12.71
CA PRO A 105 -66.55 5.48 -14.12
C PRO A 105 -67.53 6.50 -14.71
N GLN A 106 -67.05 7.37 -15.61
CA GLN A 106 -67.89 8.26 -16.44
C GLN A 106 -67.97 7.78 -17.92
N PRO A 107 -69.13 7.93 -18.59
CA PRO A 107 -69.34 7.59 -20.00
C PRO A 107 -68.87 8.71 -20.97
N PRO A 108 -68.61 8.39 -22.27
CA PRO A 108 -67.95 9.29 -23.21
C PRO A 108 -68.91 10.24 -23.95
N PRO A 109 -68.46 11.47 -24.32
CA PRO A 109 -69.19 12.34 -25.24
C PRO A 109 -68.88 12.07 -26.73
N ALA A 110 -69.87 12.34 -27.59
CA ALA A 110 -69.86 12.20 -29.06
C ALA A 110 -69.14 13.39 -29.78
N PRO A 111 -68.81 13.29 -31.09
CA PRO A 111 -67.68 13.99 -31.71
C PRO A 111 -68.04 15.30 -32.44
N PRO A 112 -67.10 16.27 -32.55
CA PRO A 112 -67.15 17.30 -33.58
C PRO A 112 -66.39 16.87 -34.85
N ALA A 113 -66.99 17.24 -35.99
CA ALA A 113 -66.47 17.03 -37.34
C ALA A 113 -65.25 17.92 -37.66
N GLY A 114 -64.39 17.41 -38.55
CA GLY A 114 -63.44 18.22 -39.33
C GLY A 114 -62.00 18.19 -38.83
N ARG A 115 -61.22 17.19 -39.28
CA ARG A 115 -59.75 17.24 -39.28
C ARG A 115 -59.19 16.53 -40.52
N PRO A 116 -58.20 17.10 -41.25
CA PRO A 116 -57.63 16.49 -42.46
C PRO A 116 -56.82 15.22 -42.13
N PRO A 117 -56.58 14.33 -43.12
CA PRO A 117 -56.00 13.01 -42.88
C PRO A 117 -54.54 13.12 -42.41
N ARG A 118 -54.18 12.23 -41.47
CA ARG A 118 -52.79 11.99 -41.05
C ARG A 118 -52.07 11.17 -42.14
N PRO A 119 -50.78 11.41 -42.44
CA PRO A 119 -50.00 10.52 -43.27
C PRO A 119 -49.64 9.23 -42.52
N ASP A 120 -49.67 8.12 -43.26
CA ASP A 120 -49.31 6.79 -42.82
C ASP A 120 -47.86 6.67 -42.36
N THR A 121 -47.68 5.73 -41.42
CA THR A 121 -46.40 5.34 -40.84
C THR A 121 -45.66 4.42 -41.81
N THR A 122 -44.68 4.94 -42.53
CA THR A 122 -43.59 4.15 -43.13
C THR A 122 -42.33 5.00 -43.08
N GLY A 123 -41.34 4.54 -42.29
CA GLY A 123 -40.15 5.31 -41.96
C GLY A 123 -39.24 5.55 -43.17
N HIS A 124 -39.25 6.78 -43.68
CA HIS A 124 -38.17 7.30 -44.50
C HIS A 124 -37.65 8.59 -43.86
N MET A 125 -36.50 8.47 -43.18
CA MET A 125 -35.71 9.64 -42.75
C MET A 125 -35.05 10.24 -43.99
N THR A 126 -35.45 11.45 -44.39
CA THR A 126 -34.74 12.24 -45.39
C THR A 126 -33.47 12.81 -44.76
N LEU A 127 -32.30 12.31 -45.17
CA LEU A 127 -31.02 12.94 -44.83
C LEU A 127 -30.86 14.26 -45.60
N PRO A 128 -30.28 15.31 -44.97
CA PRO A 128 -29.97 16.55 -45.67
C PRO A 128 -28.93 16.32 -46.78
N PRO A 129 -28.93 17.13 -47.86
CA PRO A 129 -27.97 17.00 -48.95
C PRO A 129 -26.55 17.12 -48.43
N GLY A 130 -25.69 16.16 -48.79
CA GLY A 130 -24.29 16.12 -48.39
C GLY A 130 -23.55 17.37 -48.86
N GLY A 131 -23.27 18.28 -47.93
CA GLY A 131 -22.30 19.35 -48.13
C GLY A 131 -20.89 18.77 -48.27
N PRO A 132 -19.96 19.47 -48.93
CA PRO A 132 -18.59 18.99 -49.12
C PRO A 132 -17.96 18.66 -47.77
N VAL A 133 -17.51 17.41 -47.63
CA VAL A 133 -16.81 16.90 -46.46
C VAL A 133 -15.53 17.73 -46.31
N GLY A 134 -15.47 18.56 -45.28
CA GLY A 134 -14.25 19.25 -44.90
C GLY A 134 -13.16 18.22 -44.66
N ILE A 135 -12.08 18.31 -45.43
CA ILE A 135 -10.88 17.50 -45.26
C ILE A 135 -10.48 17.65 -43.78
N PRO A 136 -10.31 16.54 -43.01
CA PRO A 136 -9.87 16.64 -41.63
C PRO A 136 -8.58 17.45 -41.58
N HIS A 137 -8.62 18.59 -40.90
CA HIS A 137 -7.44 19.38 -40.62
C HIS A 137 -6.49 18.50 -39.81
N VAL A 138 -5.42 18.03 -40.44
CA VAL A 138 -4.34 17.31 -39.77
C VAL A 138 -3.81 18.26 -38.69
N PRO A 139 -3.93 17.93 -37.38
CA PRO A 139 -3.32 18.76 -36.35
C PRO A 139 -1.83 18.88 -36.65
N PRO A 140 -1.21 20.07 -36.48
CA PRO A 140 0.24 20.18 -36.61
C PRO A 140 0.88 19.15 -35.67
N ALA A 141 1.96 18.52 -36.14
CA ALA A 141 2.68 17.47 -35.44
C ALA A 141 2.74 17.79 -33.94
N ALA A 142 2.12 16.92 -33.13
CA ALA A 142 2.06 17.10 -31.69
C ALA A 142 3.49 17.34 -31.18
N GLY A 143 3.75 18.53 -30.65
CA GLY A 143 4.95 18.78 -29.87
C GLY A 143 5.05 17.73 -28.75
N ALA A 144 6.25 17.53 -28.21
CA ALA A 144 6.45 16.62 -27.08
C ALA A 144 5.35 16.86 -26.02
N PRO A 145 4.73 15.79 -25.48
CA PRO A 145 3.60 15.93 -24.57
C PRO A 145 3.98 16.86 -23.41
N ASP A 146 3.25 17.98 -23.25
CA ASP A 146 3.46 18.90 -22.14
C ASP A 146 2.97 18.20 -20.86
N VAL A 147 3.92 17.60 -20.14
CA VAL A 147 3.69 16.94 -18.86
C VAL A 147 2.91 17.88 -17.95
N THR A 148 3.28 19.17 -17.90
CA THR A 148 2.71 20.18 -16.99
C THR A 148 1.23 20.47 -17.22
N ALA A 149 0.74 20.22 -18.45
CA ALA A 149 -0.65 20.43 -18.88
C ALA A 149 -1.46 19.13 -19.05
N THR A 150 -0.82 17.96 -18.99
CA THR A 150 -1.49 16.66 -19.12
C THR A 150 -2.05 16.20 -17.78
N THR A 151 -3.27 15.65 -17.71
CA THR A 151 -3.76 15.03 -16.47
C THR A 151 -3.06 13.69 -16.23
N LEU A 152 -2.34 13.57 -15.12
CA LEU A 152 -1.51 12.40 -14.80
C LEU A 152 -1.83 11.84 -13.41
N ALA A 153 -1.52 10.57 -13.22
CA ALA A 153 -1.37 9.94 -11.91
C ALA A 153 0.08 9.49 -11.73
N VAL A 154 0.77 10.05 -10.74
CA VAL A 154 2.19 9.77 -10.47
C VAL A 154 2.33 9.14 -9.09
N LEU A 155 3.11 8.07 -8.95
CA LEU A 155 3.48 7.48 -7.67
C LEU A 155 4.97 7.70 -7.40
N LEU A 156 5.30 8.57 -6.45
CA LEU A 156 6.65 8.71 -5.92
C LEU A 156 6.94 7.65 -4.86
N ILE A 157 7.92 6.81 -5.15
CA ILE A 157 8.41 5.72 -4.31
C ILE A 157 9.78 6.12 -3.75
N GLY A 158 10.16 5.64 -2.56
CA GLY A 158 11.48 5.93 -2.00
C GLY A 158 11.51 5.88 -0.47
N PRO A 159 12.70 5.88 0.15
CA PRO A 159 12.83 5.68 1.60
C PRO A 159 12.32 6.89 2.39
N ALA A 160 12.17 6.73 3.70
CA ALA A 160 12.09 7.89 4.60
C ALA A 160 13.33 8.77 4.34
N GLY A 161 13.22 10.10 4.39
CA GLY A 161 14.34 11.01 4.06
C GLY A 161 14.57 11.30 2.58
N ALA A 162 14.00 10.53 1.63
CA ALA A 162 14.23 10.74 0.18
C ALA A 162 13.65 12.05 -0.41
N GLY A 163 12.82 12.78 0.35
CA GLY A 163 12.19 14.02 -0.09
C GLY A 163 10.89 13.85 -0.88
N LYS A 164 10.29 12.65 -0.90
CA LYS A 164 9.04 12.35 -1.66
C LYS A 164 7.93 13.37 -1.43
N THR A 165 7.53 13.57 -0.19
CA THR A 165 6.42 14.47 0.16
C THR A 165 6.72 15.92 -0.20
N SER A 166 7.96 16.38 -0.01
CA SER A 166 8.38 17.74 -0.35
C SER A 166 8.40 17.97 -1.86
N VAL A 167 8.93 17.02 -2.64
CA VAL A 167 8.93 17.07 -4.11
C VAL A 167 7.50 16.97 -4.64
N ALA A 168 6.67 16.08 -4.08
CA ALA A 168 5.28 15.91 -4.51
C ALA A 168 4.46 17.20 -4.34
N LYS A 169 4.55 17.85 -3.17
CA LYS A 169 3.91 19.14 -2.91
C LYS A 169 4.41 20.21 -3.87
N TYR A 170 5.73 20.39 -3.95
CA TYR A 170 6.35 21.39 -4.83
C TYR A 170 5.94 21.21 -6.29
N TRP A 171 5.94 19.97 -6.77
CA TRP A 171 5.53 19.62 -8.13
C TRP A 171 4.07 19.96 -8.34
N ALA A 172 3.17 19.48 -7.48
CA ALA A 172 1.73 19.73 -7.56
C ALA A 172 1.38 21.23 -7.59
N ASP A 173 2.03 22.04 -6.74
CA ASP A 173 1.82 23.50 -6.64
C ASP A 173 2.14 24.26 -7.95
N ARG A 174 2.94 23.67 -8.85
CA ARG A 174 3.46 24.32 -10.07
C ARG A 174 2.88 23.77 -11.37
N ARG A 175 1.95 22.82 -11.26
CA ARG A 175 1.24 22.23 -12.39
C ARG A 175 0.33 23.26 -13.04
N ARG A 176 0.17 23.18 -14.37
CA ARG A 176 -0.81 24.00 -15.09
C ARG A 176 -2.23 23.42 -15.00
N VAL A 177 -2.34 22.14 -14.67
CA VAL A 177 -3.60 21.47 -14.34
C VAL A 177 -3.80 21.40 -12.83
N PRO A 178 -5.05 21.51 -12.32
CA PRO A 178 -5.35 21.21 -10.93
C PRO A 178 -4.76 19.85 -10.54
N THR A 179 -3.98 19.83 -9.47
CA THR A 179 -3.22 18.64 -9.07
C THR A 179 -3.34 18.40 -7.57
N ALA A 180 -3.82 17.22 -7.19
CA ALA A 180 -3.90 16.77 -5.82
C ALA A 180 -2.59 16.08 -5.39
N HIS A 181 -2.10 16.42 -4.20
CA HIS A 181 -1.09 15.62 -3.50
C HIS A 181 -1.78 14.68 -2.50
N ILE A 182 -1.47 13.38 -2.56
CA ILE A 182 -2.08 12.34 -1.72
C ILE A 182 -0.96 11.56 -1.02
N SER A 183 -0.68 11.91 0.25
CA SER A 183 0.28 11.15 1.04
C SER A 183 -0.38 9.94 1.68
N LEU A 184 0.22 8.76 1.49
CA LEU A 184 -0.27 7.56 2.15
C LEU A 184 -0.17 7.66 3.68
N ASP A 185 0.92 8.25 4.19
CA ASP A 185 1.11 8.39 5.63
C ASP A 185 0.01 9.25 6.25
N ASP A 186 -0.36 10.36 5.59
CA ASP A 186 -1.42 11.25 6.08
C ASP A 186 -2.79 10.55 6.07
N VAL A 187 -3.11 9.80 5.02
CA VAL A 187 -4.36 9.02 4.92
C VAL A 187 -4.40 7.92 5.98
N ARG A 188 -3.26 7.30 6.32
CA ARG A 188 -3.19 6.30 7.38
C ARG A 188 -3.48 6.92 8.75
N GLU A 189 -3.00 8.14 9.00
CA GLU A 189 -3.23 8.89 10.25
C GLU A 189 -4.68 9.37 10.44
N TRP A 190 -5.55 9.22 9.44
CA TRP A 190 -7.00 9.46 9.60
C TRP A 190 -7.65 8.46 10.57
N VAL A 191 -7.05 7.27 10.74
CA VAL A 191 -7.45 6.36 11.82
C VAL A 191 -6.99 6.97 13.14
N ARG A 192 -7.92 7.47 13.95
CA ARG A 192 -7.60 8.08 15.26
C ARG A 192 -7.71 7.07 16.39
N SER A 193 -8.91 6.56 16.64
CA SER A 193 -9.12 5.47 17.60
C SER A 193 -8.69 4.15 16.97
N GLY A 194 -7.89 3.36 17.68
CA GLY A 194 -7.36 2.08 17.19
C GLY A 194 -6.21 2.20 16.19
N PHE A 195 -5.55 3.36 16.09
CA PHE A 195 -4.34 3.51 15.28
C PHE A 195 -3.24 2.54 15.75
N ALA A 196 -2.71 1.75 14.82
CA ALA A 196 -1.68 0.75 15.10
C ALA A 196 -0.33 1.26 14.58
N ASP A 197 0.42 1.93 15.45
CA ASP A 197 1.69 2.59 15.11
C ASP A 197 2.80 1.57 14.78
N PRO A 198 3.37 1.56 13.56
CA PRO A 198 4.47 0.66 13.20
C PRO A 198 5.73 0.88 14.05
N GLN A 199 5.92 2.08 14.63
CA GLN A 199 7.05 2.34 15.53
C GLN A 199 6.93 1.61 16.86
N SER A 200 5.70 1.26 17.27
CA SER A 200 5.44 0.42 18.43
C SER A 200 5.57 -1.09 18.13
N GLY A 201 5.95 -1.44 16.90
CA GLY A 201 6.10 -2.81 16.42
C GLY A 201 5.15 -3.12 15.28
N TRP A 202 5.68 -3.79 14.26
CA TRP A 202 4.89 -4.27 13.12
C TRP A 202 3.99 -5.44 13.53
N ASN A 203 2.70 -5.32 13.24
CA ASN A 203 1.70 -6.37 13.47
C ASN A 203 0.58 -6.35 12.41
N ASP A 204 -0.34 -7.31 12.48
CA ASP A 204 -1.45 -7.47 11.55
C ASP A 204 -2.33 -6.22 11.43
N ASN A 205 -2.52 -5.48 12.53
CA ASN A 205 -3.32 -4.24 12.52
C ASN A 205 -2.58 -3.11 11.78
N SER A 206 -1.29 -2.92 12.04
CA SER A 206 -0.49 -1.92 11.31
C SER A 206 -0.44 -2.25 9.81
N GLU A 207 -0.32 -3.53 9.47
CA GLU A 207 -0.32 -3.97 8.07
C GLU A 207 -1.69 -3.78 7.41
N ALA A 208 -2.78 -4.12 8.12
CA ALA A 208 -4.13 -3.91 7.65
C ALA A 208 -4.42 -2.41 7.41
N GLN A 209 -3.94 -1.53 8.29
CA GLN A 209 -4.07 -0.08 8.14
C GLN A 209 -3.29 0.45 6.94
N TYR A 210 -2.05 -0.02 6.70
CA TYR A 210 -1.31 0.32 5.48
C TYR A 210 -2.02 -0.14 4.21
N ARG A 211 -2.54 -1.39 4.20
CA ARG A 211 -3.30 -1.93 3.07
C ARG A 211 -4.58 -1.12 2.82
N LEU A 212 -5.28 -0.72 3.88
CA LEU A 212 -6.47 0.13 3.78
C LEU A 212 -6.12 1.52 3.25
N ALA A 213 -5.08 2.17 3.78
CA ALA A 213 -4.62 3.47 3.32
C ALA A 213 -4.29 3.47 1.82
N ARG A 214 -3.53 2.48 1.32
CA ARG A 214 -3.26 2.33 -0.14
C ARG A 214 -4.54 2.27 -0.97
N ARG A 215 -5.53 1.47 -0.54
CA ARG A 215 -6.82 1.37 -1.22
C ARG A 215 -7.54 2.71 -1.25
N THR A 216 -7.59 3.40 -0.11
CA THR A 216 -8.21 4.72 0.03
C THR A 216 -7.54 5.76 -0.86
N CYS A 217 -6.19 5.83 -0.85
CA CYS A 217 -5.43 6.70 -1.74
C CYS A 217 -5.72 6.41 -3.21
N GLY A 218 -5.79 5.13 -3.60
CA GLY A 218 -6.11 4.76 -4.98
C GLY A 218 -7.53 5.13 -5.41
N PHE A 219 -8.53 4.97 -4.53
CA PHE A 219 -9.89 5.45 -4.79
C PHE A 219 -9.95 6.98 -4.90
N ALA A 220 -9.25 7.70 -4.03
CA ALA A 220 -9.15 9.16 -4.10
C ALA A 220 -8.50 9.60 -5.43
N ALA A 221 -7.38 8.99 -5.82
CA ALA A 221 -6.72 9.26 -7.09
C ALA A 221 -7.67 9.03 -8.28
N ARG A 222 -8.38 7.90 -8.33
CA ARG A 222 -9.38 7.65 -9.39
C ARG A 222 -10.46 8.70 -9.43
N ASN A 223 -10.95 9.13 -8.26
CA ASN A 223 -11.97 10.16 -8.19
C ASN A 223 -11.44 11.51 -8.71
N PHE A 224 -10.22 11.90 -8.34
CA PHE A 224 -9.60 13.12 -8.89
C PHE A 224 -9.43 13.04 -10.40
N LEU A 225 -8.88 11.94 -10.92
CA LEU A 225 -8.69 11.74 -12.36
C LEU A 225 -10.01 11.79 -13.13
N ALA A 226 -11.07 11.18 -12.59
CA ALA A 226 -12.41 11.20 -13.20
C ALA A 226 -13.01 12.62 -13.28
N ASN A 227 -12.49 13.57 -12.49
CA ASN A 227 -12.92 14.96 -12.48
C ASN A 227 -11.86 15.89 -13.11
N GLY A 228 -10.92 15.36 -13.90
CA GLY A 228 -9.89 16.15 -14.59
C GLY A 228 -8.84 16.77 -13.65
N ILE A 229 -8.69 16.24 -12.44
CA ILE A 229 -7.69 16.66 -11.47
C ILE A 229 -6.54 15.63 -11.50
N SER A 230 -5.33 16.08 -11.82
CA SER A 230 -4.12 15.26 -11.77
C SER A 230 -3.82 14.87 -10.32
N CYS A 231 -3.06 13.81 -10.10
CA CYS A 231 -2.64 13.45 -8.74
C CYS A 231 -1.19 12.95 -8.69
N ILE A 232 -0.53 13.28 -7.58
CA ILE A 232 0.75 12.72 -7.19
C ILE A 232 0.62 12.10 -5.81
N LEU A 233 1.02 10.83 -5.73
CA LEU A 233 0.96 10.02 -4.52
C LEU A 233 2.37 9.76 -4.02
N ASP A 234 2.59 9.74 -2.70
CA ASP A 234 3.86 9.29 -2.11
C ASP A 234 3.67 8.14 -1.12
N ASP A 235 4.51 7.11 -1.27
CA ASP A 235 4.49 5.91 -0.42
C ASP A 235 5.89 5.25 -0.37
N ALA A 236 6.15 4.54 0.72
CA ALA A 236 7.27 3.62 0.85
C ALA A 236 6.89 2.24 0.26
N VAL A 237 6.90 2.13 -1.07
CA VAL A 237 6.68 0.84 -1.75
C VAL A 237 8.00 0.08 -1.82
N PHE A 238 8.00 -1.15 -1.32
CA PHE A 238 9.17 -2.01 -1.34
C PHE A 238 9.14 -3.01 -2.52
N PRO A 239 10.27 -3.25 -3.19
CA PRO A 239 10.34 -4.18 -4.32
C PRO A 239 10.17 -5.65 -3.90
N ASP A 240 10.51 -5.99 -2.66
CA ASP A 240 10.44 -7.33 -2.08
C ASP A 240 9.05 -7.70 -1.52
N ARG A 241 8.03 -6.84 -1.69
CA ARG A 241 6.66 -7.05 -1.17
C ARG A 241 5.59 -6.97 -2.26
N PRO A 242 5.52 -7.96 -3.19
CA PRO A 242 4.66 -7.88 -4.37
C PRO A 242 3.15 -7.78 -4.08
N VAL A 243 2.64 -8.43 -3.03
CA VAL A 243 1.20 -8.43 -2.68
C VAL A 243 0.66 -7.04 -2.30
N VAL A 244 1.50 -6.20 -1.71
CA VAL A 244 1.19 -4.81 -1.32
C VAL A 244 2.06 -3.81 -2.08
N GLY A 245 2.72 -4.28 -3.13
CA GLY A 245 3.69 -3.54 -3.92
C GLY A 245 3.03 -2.77 -5.07
N LEU A 246 3.82 -2.47 -6.10
CA LEU A 246 3.39 -1.65 -7.23
C LEU A 246 2.13 -2.18 -7.95
N GLY A 247 1.96 -3.50 -8.04
CA GLY A 247 0.77 -4.12 -8.64
C GLY A 247 -0.53 -3.75 -7.91
N GLY A 248 -0.49 -3.61 -6.58
CA GLY A 248 -1.64 -3.16 -5.79
C GLY A 248 -2.01 -1.71 -6.12
N TRP A 249 -1.03 -0.83 -6.23
CA TRP A 249 -1.24 0.56 -6.63
C TRP A 249 -1.87 0.69 -8.03
N LYS A 250 -1.35 -0.05 -9.02
CA LYS A 250 -1.95 -0.12 -10.36
C LYS A 250 -3.39 -0.61 -10.33
N ARG A 251 -3.70 -1.64 -9.52
CA ARG A 251 -5.07 -2.14 -9.37
C ARG A 251 -6.01 -1.08 -8.80
N HIS A 252 -5.54 -0.26 -7.86
CA HIS A 252 -6.38 0.73 -7.18
C HIS A 252 -6.50 2.06 -7.92
N VAL A 253 -5.45 2.51 -8.60
CA VAL A 253 -5.43 3.77 -9.36
C VAL A 253 -5.84 3.55 -10.81
N GLY A 254 -5.26 2.53 -11.45
CA GLY A 254 -5.45 2.22 -12.87
C GLY A 254 -4.13 1.97 -13.60
N PRO A 255 -4.19 1.47 -14.85
CA PRO A 255 -3.00 1.13 -15.64
C PRO A 255 -2.17 2.35 -16.07
N GLY A 256 -2.76 3.56 -16.05
CA GLY A 256 -2.06 4.80 -16.38
C GLY A 256 -1.25 5.42 -15.22
N LEU A 257 -1.15 4.75 -14.07
CA LEU A 257 -0.35 5.23 -12.94
C LEU A 257 1.14 5.15 -13.26
N LEU A 258 1.88 6.27 -13.22
CA LEU A 258 3.30 6.36 -13.52
C LEU A 258 4.16 6.32 -12.24
N PRO A 259 4.86 5.22 -11.91
CA PRO A 259 5.76 5.13 -10.77
C PRO A 259 7.13 5.73 -11.10
N VAL A 260 7.67 6.47 -10.14
CA VAL A 260 9.03 7.01 -10.17
C VAL A 260 9.67 6.82 -8.79
N VAL A 261 10.88 6.29 -8.74
CA VAL A 261 11.59 6.04 -7.48
C VAL A 261 12.55 7.21 -7.21
N LEU A 262 12.43 7.88 -6.06
CA LEU A 262 13.46 8.75 -5.51
C LEU A 262 14.38 7.91 -4.62
N LEU A 263 15.63 7.77 -5.01
CA LEU A 263 16.59 6.91 -4.31
C LEU A 263 17.97 7.60 -4.15
N PRO A 264 18.06 8.64 -3.30
CA PRO A 264 19.35 9.22 -2.94
C PRO A 264 20.23 8.24 -2.15
N GLY A 265 21.52 8.54 -2.06
CA GLY A 265 22.49 7.77 -1.29
C GLY A 265 22.13 7.73 0.21
N LEU A 266 22.54 6.65 0.88
CA LEU A 266 22.21 6.38 2.28
C LEU A 266 22.59 7.56 3.20
N GLU A 267 23.80 8.10 3.03
CA GLU A 267 24.28 9.24 3.84
C GLU A 267 23.35 10.45 3.75
N ILE A 268 22.91 10.80 2.54
CA ILE A 268 22.00 11.93 2.32
C ILE A 268 20.63 11.66 2.95
N VAL A 269 20.17 10.41 2.91
CA VAL A 269 18.91 10.03 3.54
C VAL A 269 18.99 10.13 5.07
N LEU A 270 20.11 9.71 5.66
CA LEU A 270 20.37 9.81 7.09
C LEU A 270 20.45 11.28 7.53
N GLU A 271 21.19 12.10 6.79
CA GLU A 271 21.29 13.56 7.04
C GLU A 271 19.91 14.22 7.03
N ARG A 272 19.11 14.00 5.98
CA ARG A 272 17.74 14.54 5.88
C ARG A 272 16.79 13.97 6.94
N ASN A 273 16.98 12.73 7.38
CA ASN A 273 16.22 12.17 8.50
C ASN A 273 16.61 12.82 9.83
N ALA A 274 17.88 13.18 10.00
CA ALA A 274 18.40 13.85 11.19
C ALA A 274 17.85 15.28 11.37
N GLU A 275 17.29 15.89 10.34
CA GLU A 275 16.57 17.17 10.44
C GLU A 275 15.10 17.01 10.85
N ARG A 276 14.55 15.78 10.83
CA ARG A 276 13.15 15.52 11.16
C ARG A 276 12.93 15.46 12.66
N SER A 277 11.69 15.78 13.05
CA SER A 277 11.20 15.69 14.42
C SER A 277 9.89 14.89 14.51
N GLY A 278 9.54 14.47 15.73
CA GLY A 278 8.33 13.70 16.03
C GLY A 278 8.27 12.36 15.28
N ASN A 279 7.06 11.87 15.01
CA ASN A 279 6.80 10.55 14.44
C ASN A 279 7.35 10.35 13.01
N ARG A 280 7.82 11.42 12.35
CA ARG A 280 8.41 11.35 11.00
C ARG A 280 9.93 11.14 11.02
N ARG A 281 10.56 11.27 12.20
CA ARG A 281 11.96 10.89 12.42
C ARG A 281 12.04 9.41 12.78
N LEU A 282 12.80 8.65 12.00
CA LEU A 282 13.10 7.25 12.30
C LEU A 282 14.49 7.11 12.92
N THR A 283 14.80 5.96 13.51
CA THR A 283 16.18 5.66 13.93
C THR A 283 17.06 5.43 12.71
N ASP A 284 18.35 5.74 12.82
CA ASP A 284 19.30 5.60 11.72
C ASP A 284 19.38 4.15 11.20
N GLU A 285 19.30 3.19 12.11
CA GLU A 285 19.24 1.76 11.80
C GLU A 285 18.01 1.40 10.95
N GLU A 286 16.85 1.94 11.31
CA GLU A 286 15.60 1.71 10.58
C GLU A 286 15.64 2.39 9.20
N VAL A 287 16.20 3.60 9.12
CA VAL A 287 16.43 4.29 7.85
C VAL A 287 17.35 3.46 6.94
N ALA A 288 18.48 2.98 7.46
CA ALA A 288 19.42 2.16 6.70
C ALA A 288 18.78 0.85 6.24
N ARG A 289 17.98 0.21 7.10
CA ARG A 289 17.23 -1.02 6.76
C ARG A 289 16.21 -0.77 5.65
N ILE A 290 15.44 0.31 5.72
CA ILE A 290 14.46 0.69 4.69
C ILE A 290 15.18 1.00 3.38
N HIS A 291 16.26 1.78 3.43
CA HIS A 291 17.06 2.15 2.26
C HIS A 291 17.64 0.92 1.56
N GLY A 292 18.28 0.02 2.31
CA GLY A 292 18.86 -1.21 1.77
C GLY A 292 17.83 -2.11 1.08
N ARG A 293 16.61 -2.21 1.62
CA ARG A 293 15.51 -2.93 0.95
C ARG A 293 15.04 -2.24 -0.33
N MET A 294 15.06 -0.90 -0.36
CA MET A 294 14.68 -0.12 -1.54
C MET A 294 15.75 -0.10 -2.63
N ALA A 295 17.00 -0.41 -2.32
CA ALA A 295 18.03 -0.67 -3.33
C ALA A 295 17.63 -1.80 -4.29
N GLY A 296 16.71 -2.69 -3.90
CA GLY A 296 16.13 -3.69 -4.80
C GLY A 296 15.33 -3.11 -5.98
N TRP A 297 15.07 -1.79 -6.02
CA TRP A 297 14.53 -1.13 -7.20
C TRP A 297 15.55 -0.98 -8.33
N TYR A 298 16.86 -0.98 -8.03
CA TYR A 298 17.88 -1.05 -9.08
C TYR A 298 17.68 -2.32 -9.91
N GLY A 299 17.67 -2.17 -11.24
CA GLY A 299 17.41 -3.29 -12.17
C GLY A 299 15.94 -3.65 -12.38
N SER A 300 14.99 -2.98 -11.70
CA SER A 300 13.54 -3.21 -11.91
C SER A 300 12.99 -2.67 -13.23
N GLY A 301 13.74 -1.82 -13.92
CA GLY A 301 13.28 -1.09 -15.12
C GLY A 301 12.41 0.14 -14.81
N LEU A 302 12.11 0.42 -13.54
CA LEU A 302 11.43 1.67 -13.16
C LEU A 302 12.37 2.87 -13.30
N PRO A 303 11.84 4.07 -13.62
CA PRO A 303 12.61 5.29 -13.54
C PRO A 303 13.07 5.57 -12.11
N ILE A 304 14.37 5.77 -11.93
CA ILE A 304 14.98 6.12 -10.64
C ILE A 304 15.61 7.51 -10.77
N ILE A 305 15.32 8.39 -9.82
CA ILE A 305 15.94 9.69 -9.64
C ILE A 305 16.80 9.61 -8.38
N ASP A 306 18.11 9.68 -8.57
CA ASP A 306 19.03 10.00 -7.49
C ASP A 306 19.04 11.53 -7.30
N ASN A 307 18.44 12.01 -6.21
CA ASN A 307 18.39 13.42 -5.84
C ASN A 307 19.34 13.77 -4.69
N SER A 308 20.45 13.03 -4.55
CA SER A 308 21.46 13.25 -3.50
C SER A 308 21.98 14.68 -3.48
N HIS A 309 22.22 15.25 -4.67
CA HIS A 309 22.80 16.58 -4.86
C HIS A 309 21.84 17.57 -5.54
N LEU A 310 20.55 17.22 -5.59
CA LEU A 310 19.53 18.07 -6.21
C LEU A 310 18.67 18.72 -5.12
N ASP A 311 18.36 20.00 -5.34
CA ASP A 311 17.32 20.68 -4.58
C ASP A 311 15.91 20.22 -5.04
N ILE A 312 14.88 20.64 -4.31
CA ILE A 312 13.49 20.28 -4.62
C ILE A 312 13.08 20.75 -6.03
N PRO A 313 13.32 22.02 -6.44
CA PRO A 313 13.05 22.48 -7.80
C PRO A 313 13.72 21.64 -8.89
N SER A 314 15.00 21.30 -8.75
CA SER A 314 15.73 20.53 -9.77
C SER A 314 15.26 19.08 -9.81
N THR A 315 14.92 18.51 -8.65
CA THR A 315 14.29 17.17 -8.59
C THR A 315 12.94 17.16 -9.30
N ALA A 316 12.11 18.19 -9.11
CA ALA A 316 10.82 18.30 -9.77
C ALA A 316 10.94 18.47 -11.30
N ARG A 317 11.94 19.23 -11.78
CA ARG A 317 12.24 19.31 -13.22
C ARG A 317 12.66 17.96 -13.80
N LEU A 318 13.53 17.24 -13.11
CA LEU A 318 13.95 15.91 -13.53
C LEU A 318 12.79 14.90 -13.50
N LEU A 319 11.85 15.06 -12.56
CA LEU A 319 10.59 14.32 -12.54
C LEU A 319 9.78 14.59 -13.81
N ASP A 320 9.63 15.85 -14.25
CA ASP A 320 8.96 16.17 -15.51
C ASP A 320 9.64 15.49 -16.71
N ASP A 321 10.98 15.52 -16.79
CA ASP A 321 11.73 14.87 -17.87
C ASP A 321 11.51 13.35 -17.90
N VAL A 322 11.49 12.72 -16.72
CA VAL A 322 11.20 11.28 -16.56
C VAL A 322 9.78 10.95 -17.02
N LEU A 323 8.80 11.75 -16.61
CA LEU A 323 7.40 11.55 -16.96
C LEU A 323 7.17 11.78 -18.47
N ALA A 324 7.82 12.78 -19.07
CA ALA A 324 7.74 13.03 -20.51
C ALA A 324 8.21 11.81 -21.32
N ARG A 325 9.34 11.21 -20.92
CA ARG A 325 9.84 9.97 -21.54
C ARG A 325 8.90 8.79 -21.33
N ALA A 326 8.34 8.62 -20.14
CA ALA A 326 7.41 7.54 -19.84
C ALA A 326 6.09 7.66 -20.63
N ILE A 327 5.63 8.88 -20.92
CA ILE A 327 4.44 9.12 -21.75
C ILE A 327 4.75 8.88 -23.23
N ALA A 328 5.91 9.34 -23.71
CA ALA A 328 6.32 9.18 -25.11
C ALA A 328 6.61 7.70 -25.46
N SER A 329 7.18 6.96 -24.51
CA SER A 329 7.51 5.55 -24.65
C SER A 329 7.04 4.79 -23.39
N PRO A 330 5.75 4.38 -23.34
CA PRO A 330 5.18 3.66 -22.22
C PRO A 330 5.98 2.39 -21.90
N PRO A 331 6.59 2.28 -20.70
CA PRO A 331 7.38 1.10 -20.38
C PRO A 331 6.47 -0.08 -20.00
N THR A 332 7.00 -1.30 -20.09
CA THR A 332 6.22 -2.56 -19.99
C THR A 332 6.13 -3.17 -18.59
N TRP A 333 6.51 -2.44 -17.53
CA TRP A 333 6.42 -2.90 -16.12
C TRP A 333 4.96 -3.04 -15.66
#